data_AF-A0AAD9SZF0-F1
#
_entry.id   AF-A0AAD9SZF0-F1
#
_cell.length_a   1.000
_cell.length_b   1.000
_cell.length_c   1.000
_cell.angle_alpha   90.00
_cell.angle_beta   90.00
_cell.angle_gamma   90.00
#
_symmetry.space_group_name_H-M   'P 1'
#
loop_
_entity.id
_entity.type
_entity.pdbx_description
1 polymer ?
#
loop_
_entity_poly.entity_id
_entity_poly.type
_entity_poly.pdbx_seq_one_letter_code
_entity_poly.pdbx_strand_id
1 'polypeptide(L)'
;MLDKELLNEKILAPVLRGDQGRYGVASEFHSMQDLYQVMPEIVIQPVAWGTYEDTPDTHFFLCDFREMSGEIPSVACFPALLAQMHRRGIAPDGKFGYPVATFGGNRALVFPIQDRWERCFSLGLRGVFAAEFEMHGPDKELEYLTQSLFDKVIPRLLRPLESEGRSITPCLVHGDLWDGNASVDLATGRPVIFDGTPLYAHNECE
;
A
#
# COMPACT_ATOMS: atom_id res chain seq x y z
N MET A 1 -1.61 -23.12 -17.86
CA MET A 1 -2.25 -22.57 -19.07
C MET A 1 -3.35 -21.59 -18.66
N LEU A 2 -3.04 -20.29 -18.59
CA LEU A 2 -4.07 -19.25 -18.59
C LEU A 2 -4.69 -19.21 -19.99
N ASP A 3 -6.01 -19.22 -20.05
CA ASP A 3 -6.74 -19.24 -21.32
C ASP A 3 -6.38 -18.00 -22.15
N LYS A 4 -6.02 -18.19 -23.42
CA LYS A 4 -5.71 -17.06 -24.31
C LYS A 4 -6.93 -16.16 -24.53
N GLU A 5 -8.14 -16.65 -24.25
CA GLU A 5 -9.37 -15.85 -24.26
C GLU A 5 -9.45 -14.87 -23.07
N LEU A 6 -8.86 -15.18 -21.90
CA LEU A 6 -8.84 -14.29 -20.72
C LEU A 6 -7.92 -13.08 -20.92
N LEU A 7 -6.84 -13.25 -21.69
CA LEU A 7 -5.89 -12.17 -22.03
C LEU A 7 -6.43 -11.19 -23.07
N ASN A 8 -7.50 -11.53 -23.79
CA ASN A 8 -7.87 -10.79 -24.99
C ASN A 8 -8.70 -9.52 -24.75
N GLU A 9 -9.35 -9.28 -23.60
CA GLU A 9 -10.15 -8.04 -23.46
C GLU A 9 -10.28 -7.41 -22.05
N LYS A 10 -9.79 -8.00 -20.95
CA LYS A 10 -10.26 -7.56 -19.61
C LYS A 10 -9.26 -7.58 -18.45
N ILE A 11 -7.96 -7.74 -18.71
CA ILE A 11 -6.97 -7.86 -17.62
C ILE A 11 -5.70 -7.07 -17.90
N LEU A 12 -5.20 -6.30 -16.92
CA LEU A 12 -3.87 -5.67 -16.95
C LEU A 12 -2.85 -6.60 -16.27
N ALA A 13 -1.64 -6.71 -16.84
CA ALA A 13 -0.59 -7.58 -16.32
C ALA A 13 0.79 -6.89 -16.21
N PRO A 14 1.16 -6.31 -15.06
CA PRO A 14 2.56 -5.96 -14.82
C PRO A 14 3.42 -7.22 -14.80
N VAL A 15 4.59 -7.14 -15.43
CA VAL A 15 5.53 -8.26 -15.60
C VAL A 15 6.88 -7.91 -14.99
N LEU A 16 7.30 -8.68 -13.99
CA LEU A 16 8.56 -8.49 -13.27
C LEU A 16 9.46 -9.72 -13.40
N ARG A 17 10.77 -9.54 -13.20
CA ARG A 17 11.78 -10.61 -13.29
C ARG A 17 12.55 -10.83 -12.00
N GLY A 18 13.14 -12.01 -11.85
CA GLY A 18 13.93 -12.37 -10.68
C GLY A 18 13.09 -12.63 -9.42
N ASP A 19 13.77 -13.08 -8.37
CA ASP A 19 13.14 -13.37 -7.08
C ASP A 19 12.38 -12.16 -6.51
N GLN A 20 12.95 -10.95 -6.62
CA GLN A 20 12.28 -9.71 -6.20
C GLN A 20 10.99 -9.46 -6.99
N GLY A 21 11.00 -9.73 -8.30
CA GLY A 21 9.79 -9.64 -9.13
C GLY A 21 8.70 -10.61 -8.66
N ARG A 22 9.07 -11.83 -8.27
CA ARG A 22 8.13 -12.81 -7.72
C ARG A 22 7.48 -12.33 -6.43
N TYR A 23 8.28 -11.80 -5.49
CA TYR A 23 7.75 -11.28 -4.23
C TYR A 23 6.90 -10.04 -4.44
N GLY A 24 7.30 -9.16 -5.36
CA GLY A 24 6.54 -7.95 -5.73
C GLY A 24 5.13 -8.28 -6.20
N VAL A 25 4.99 -9.09 -7.27
CA VAL A 25 3.65 -9.41 -7.82
C VAL A 25 2.78 -10.21 -6.84
N ALA A 26 3.39 -11.05 -6.00
CA ALA A 26 2.67 -11.79 -4.97
C ALA A 26 2.17 -10.88 -3.84
N SER A 27 3.00 -9.92 -3.44
CA SER A 27 2.64 -8.92 -2.44
C SER A 27 1.53 -8.01 -2.96
N GLU A 28 1.68 -7.48 -4.17
CA GLU A 28 0.68 -6.64 -4.83
C GLU A 28 -0.69 -7.34 -4.92
N PHE A 29 -0.72 -8.61 -5.33
CA PHE A 29 -1.96 -9.39 -5.33
C PHE A 29 -2.62 -9.46 -3.94
N HIS A 30 -1.88 -9.81 -2.89
CA HIS A 30 -2.44 -9.91 -1.54
C HIS A 30 -2.88 -8.54 -0.99
N SER A 31 -2.08 -7.51 -1.26
CA SER A 31 -2.37 -6.12 -0.88
C SER A 31 -3.68 -5.64 -1.50
N MET A 32 -3.84 -5.80 -2.81
CA MET A 32 -5.06 -5.44 -3.50
C MET A 32 -6.23 -6.34 -3.08
N GLN A 33 -5.97 -7.59 -2.71
CA GLN A 33 -7.02 -8.52 -2.27
C GLN A 33 -7.61 -8.10 -0.92
N ASP A 34 -6.77 -7.66 0.02
CA ASP A 34 -7.20 -7.16 1.32
C ASP A 34 -8.01 -5.85 1.16
N LEU A 35 -7.51 -4.91 0.36
CA LEU A 35 -8.22 -3.67 0.05
C LEU A 35 -9.57 -3.94 -0.63
N TYR A 36 -9.60 -4.84 -1.62
CA TYR A 36 -10.82 -5.19 -2.37
C TYR A 36 -11.86 -5.87 -1.48
N GLN A 37 -11.45 -6.67 -0.49
CA GLN A 37 -12.38 -7.26 0.47
C GLN A 37 -13.07 -6.19 1.35
N VAL A 38 -12.39 -5.11 1.65
CA VAL A 38 -12.92 -4.00 2.47
C VAL A 38 -13.80 -3.06 1.64
N MET A 39 -13.38 -2.73 0.42
CA MET A 39 -14.04 -1.70 -0.40
C MET A 39 -14.03 -2.04 -1.91
N PRO A 40 -14.76 -3.09 -2.33
CA PRO A 40 -14.79 -3.52 -3.73
C PRO A 40 -15.42 -2.48 -4.67
N GLU A 41 -16.10 -1.45 -4.13
CA GLU A 41 -16.74 -0.42 -4.93
C GLU A 41 -15.75 0.52 -5.62
N ILE A 42 -14.55 0.68 -5.07
CA ILE A 42 -13.52 1.59 -5.60
C ILE A 42 -12.15 0.93 -5.80
N VAL A 43 -11.88 -0.24 -5.21
CA VAL A 43 -10.60 -0.92 -5.41
C VAL A 43 -10.65 -1.76 -6.69
N ILE A 44 -9.60 -1.70 -7.52
CA ILE A 44 -9.51 -2.57 -8.71
C ILE A 44 -9.43 -4.05 -8.27
N GLN A 45 -10.19 -4.92 -8.91
CA GLN A 45 -10.25 -6.32 -8.50
C GLN A 45 -8.95 -7.05 -8.88
N PRO A 46 -8.17 -7.58 -7.92
CA PRO A 46 -7.10 -8.52 -8.24
C PRO A 46 -7.70 -9.86 -8.68
N VAL A 47 -7.13 -10.46 -9.72
CA VAL A 47 -7.61 -11.70 -10.34
C VAL A 47 -6.67 -12.86 -10.03
N ALA A 48 -5.37 -12.69 -10.26
CA ALA A 48 -4.37 -13.73 -10.02
C ALA A 48 -2.95 -13.15 -9.99
N TRP A 49 -1.98 -13.97 -9.61
CA TRP A 49 -0.56 -13.74 -9.86
C TRP A 49 0.13 -15.08 -10.15
N GLY A 50 1.32 -15.06 -10.74
CA GLY A 50 2.06 -16.28 -11.01
C GLY A 50 3.37 -16.11 -11.74
N THR A 51 3.92 -17.23 -12.19
CA THR A 51 5.17 -17.31 -12.97
C THR A 51 4.86 -17.91 -14.34
N TYR A 52 5.51 -17.41 -15.38
CA TYR A 52 5.38 -17.96 -16.73
C TYR A 52 5.94 -19.38 -16.78
N GLU A 53 5.21 -20.31 -17.41
CA GLU A 53 5.65 -21.70 -17.57
C GLU A 53 6.92 -21.78 -18.44
N ASP A 54 6.95 -21.07 -19.57
CA ASP A 54 8.06 -21.08 -20.53
C ASP A 54 9.20 -20.11 -20.15
N THR A 55 8.98 -19.22 -19.18
CA THR A 55 9.98 -18.25 -18.73
C THR A 55 9.96 -18.15 -17.20
N PRO A 56 10.60 -19.10 -16.49
CA PRO A 56 10.49 -19.24 -15.03
C PRO A 56 10.97 -18.03 -14.20
N ASP A 57 11.76 -17.16 -14.80
CA ASP A 57 12.27 -15.91 -14.21
C ASP A 57 11.34 -14.72 -14.48
N THR A 58 10.11 -14.95 -14.95
CA THR A 58 9.15 -13.91 -15.32
C THR A 58 7.83 -14.14 -14.60
N HIS A 59 7.40 -13.15 -13.85
CA HIS A 59 6.26 -13.19 -12.95
C HIS A 59 5.23 -12.14 -13.35
N PHE A 60 3.96 -12.41 -13.07
CA PHE A 60 2.85 -11.52 -13.39
C PHE A 60 1.91 -11.35 -12.21
N PHE A 61 1.25 -10.19 -12.16
CA PHE A 61 0.02 -9.94 -11.43
C PHE A 61 -1.08 -9.65 -12.46
N LEU A 62 -2.33 -10.02 -12.19
CA LEU A 62 -3.50 -9.82 -13.05
C LEU A 62 -4.59 -9.11 -12.24
N CYS A 63 -5.17 -8.06 -12.79
CA CYS A 63 -6.34 -7.38 -12.23
C CYS A 63 -7.36 -7.00 -13.31
N ASP A 64 -8.58 -6.65 -12.91
CA ASP A 64 -9.63 -6.14 -13.79
C ASP A 64 -9.10 -4.98 -14.65
N PHE A 65 -9.32 -5.04 -15.97
CA PHE A 65 -9.10 -3.90 -16.84
C PHE A 65 -10.24 -2.89 -16.68
N ARG A 66 -9.89 -1.63 -16.40
CA ARG A 66 -10.82 -0.50 -16.33
C ARG A 66 -10.35 0.59 -17.27
N GLU A 67 -11.24 1.09 -18.11
CA GLU A 67 -10.97 2.29 -18.89
C GLU A 67 -11.09 3.50 -17.94
N MET A 68 -9.99 4.20 -17.73
CA MET A 68 -9.89 5.28 -16.76
C MET A 68 -9.70 6.61 -17.46
N SER A 69 -10.27 7.68 -16.93
CA SER A 69 -10.14 9.02 -17.48
C SER A 69 -8.74 9.63 -17.33
N GLY A 70 -7.96 9.15 -16.35
CA GLY A 70 -6.73 9.80 -15.89
C GLY A 70 -6.99 11.07 -15.06
N GLU A 71 -8.25 11.43 -14.80
CA GLU A 71 -8.60 12.57 -13.97
C GLU A 71 -8.62 12.20 -12.49
N ILE A 72 -8.30 13.17 -11.63
CA ILE A 72 -8.42 13.02 -10.18
C ILE A 72 -9.90 12.92 -9.81
N PRO A 73 -10.30 11.92 -9.01
CA PRO A 73 -11.67 11.77 -8.55
C PRO A 73 -12.22 13.03 -7.84
N SER A 74 -13.53 13.28 -7.99
CA SER A 74 -14.16 14.45 -7.37
C SER A 74 -14.00 14.46 -5.85
N VAL A 75 -13.51 15.59 -5.32
CA VAL A 75 -13.42 15.85 -3.88
C VAL A 75 -14.78 15.83 -3.16
N ALA A 76 -15.89 15.92 -3.90
CA ALA A 76 -17.23 15.85 -3.32
C ALA A 76 -17.62 14.42 -2.91
N CYS A 77 -17.07 13.39 -3.55
CA CYS A 77 -17.45 11.99 -3.30
C CYS A 77 -16.29 11.11 -2.85
N PHE A 78 -15.09 11.29 -3.41
CA PHE A 78 -13.97 10.40 -3.18
C PHE A 78 -13.51 10.35 -1.71
N PRO A 79 -13.37 11.48 -0.98
CA PRO A 79 -13.02 11.44 0.44
C PRO A 79 -14.03 10.70 1.31
N ALA A 80 -15.32 10.74 0.95
CA ALA A 80 -16.35 10.03 1.70
C ALA A 80 -16.25 8.51 1.54
N LEU A 81 -15.89 8.05 0.34
CA LEU A 81 -15.63 6.64 0.02
C LEU A 81 -14.34 6.14 0.70
N LEU A 82 -13.29 6.96 0.71
CA LEU A 82 -12.03 6.66 1.40
C LEU A 82 -12.24 6.55 2.92
N ALA A 83 -12.96 7.51 3.51
CA ALA A 83 -13.33 7.42 4.92
C ALA A 83 -14.23 6.21 5.22
N GLN A 84 -15.03 5.75 4.24
CA GLN A 84 -15.81 4.52 4.38
C GLN A 84 -14.91 3.29 4.35
N MET A 85 -13.91 3.23 3.47
CA MET A 85 -12.90 2.16 3.46
C MET A 85 -12.19 2.07 4.81
N HIS A 86 -11.69 3.19 5.36
CA HIS A 86 -11.05 3.22 6.67
C HIS A 86 -11.95 2.73 7.80
N ARG A 87 -13.24 3.11 7.80
CA ARG A 87 -14.22 2.63 8.80
C ARG A 87 -14.54 1.14 8.66
N ARG A 88 -14.54 0.60 7.45
CA ARG A 88 -14.78 -0.83 7.19
C ARG A 88 -13.54 -1.66 7.51
N GLY A 89 -12.35 -1.13 7.24
CA GLY A 89 -11.06 -1.80 7.39
C GLY A 89 -10.42 -1.67 8.77
N ILE A 90 -11.19 -1.61 9.85
CA ILE A 90 -10.62 -1.58 11.21
C ILE A 90 -9.84 -2.88 11.46
N ALA A 91 -8.62 -2.77 11.99
CA ALA A 91 -7.78 -3.93 12.27
C ALA A 91 -8.49 -4.88 13.25
N PRO A 92 -8.72 -6.16 12.91
CA PRO A 92 -9.47 -7.09 13.76
C PRO A 92 -8.85 -7.34 15.14
N ASP A 93 -7.52 -7.27 15.24
CA ASP A 93 -6.75 -7.45 16.47
C ASP A 93 -6.38 -6.13 17.16
N GLY A 94 -6.80 -5.00 16.59
CA GLY A 94 -6.50 -3.66 17.10
C GLY A 94 -5.02 -3.27 17.00
N LYS A 95 -4.22 -3.91 16.14
CA LYS A 95 -2.79 -3.64 16.00
C LYS A 95 -2.47 -2.83 14.74
N PHE A 96 -1.38 -2.08 14.81
CA PHE A 96 -0.79 -1.37 13.68
C PHE A 96 0.21 -2.27 12.96
N GLY A 97 0.46 -2.02 11.67
CA GLY A 97 1.43 -2.76 10.86
C GLY A 97 0.76 -3.58 9.76
N TYR A 98 1.55 -4.41 9.09
CA TYR A 98 1.04 -5.28 8.04
C TYR A 98 1.80 -6.63 8.08
N PRO A 99 1.12 -7.77 7.88
CA PRO A 99 1.71 -9.10 8.12
C PRO A 99 2.75 -9.50 7.06
N VAL A 100 2.74 -8.85 5.90
CA VAL A 100 3.65 -9.10 4.79
C VAL A 100 4.36 -7.81 4.38
N ALA A 101 5.52 -7.92 3.75
CA ALA A 101 6.16 -6.76 3.13
C ALA A 101 5.31 -6.29 1.94
N THR A 102 5.01 -5.00 1.89
CA THR A 102 4.42 -4.34 0.70
C THR A 102 5.53 -3.81 -0.19
N PHE A 103 5.22 -3.42 -1.42
CA PHE A 103 6.22 -2.93 -2.37
C PHE A 103 5.78 -1.58 -2.95
N GLY A 104 6.46 -0.50 -2.53
CA GLY A 104 6.34 0.82 -3.17
C GLY A 104 7.33 0.89 -4.33
N GLY A 105 6.92 0.42 -5.51
CA GLY A 105 7.83 0.19 -6.62
C GLY A 105 8.75 -1.02 -6.38
N ASN A 106 10.06 -0.86 -6.55
CA ASN A 106 11.02 -1.97 -6.44
C ASN A 106 11.56 -2.21 -5.01
N ARG A 107 11.05 -1.47 -4.01
CA ARG A 107 11.52 -1.56 -2.62
C ARG A 107 10.47 -2.18 -1.72
N ALA A 108 10.90 -3.18 -0.95
CA ALA A 108 10.09 -3.76 0.11
C ALA A 108 9.94 -2.77 1.27
N LEU A 109 8.69 -2.51 1.67
CA LEU A 109 8.31 -1.75 2.84
C LEU A 109 7.81 -2.72 3.91
N VAL A 110 8.39 -2.65 5.11
CA VAL A 110 8.04 -3.53 6.22
C VAL A 110 7.66 -2.68 7.42
N PHE A 111 6.39 -2.76 7.81
CA PHE A 111 5.87 -2.16 9.04
C PHE A 111 5.47 -3.28 10.00
N PRO A 112 6.33 -3.63 10.97
CA PRO A 112 6.06 -4.72 11.89
C PRO A 112 4.77 -4.51 12.67
N ILE A 113 4.08 -5.62 12.96
CA ILE A 113 2.87 -5.58 13.79
C ILE A 113 3.22 -5.08 15.19
N GLN A 114 2.57 -4.02 15.66
CA GLN A 114 2.79 -3.41 16.98
C GLN A 114 1.47 -2.93 17.60
N ASP A 115 1.41 -2.90 18.93
CA ASP A 115 0.25 -2.38 19.66
C ASP A 115 0.19 -0.84 19.69
N ARG A 116 1.26 -0.16 19.25
CA ARG A 116 1.45 1.30 19.38
C ARG A 116 1.84 1.91 18.05
N TRP A 117 1.14 2.96 17.63
CA TRP A 117 1.39 3.61 16.35
C TRP A 117 2.79 4.23 16.27
N GLU A 118 3.21 4.98 17.32
CA GLU A 118 4.56 5.58 17.39
C GLU A 118 5.65 4.53 17.10
N ARG A 119 5.49 3.33 17.65
CA ARG A 119 6.47 2.25 17.50
C ARG A 119 6.41 1.60 16.12
N CYS A 120 5.22 1.32 15.60
CA CYS A 120 5.05 0.77 14.24
C CYS A 120 5.68 1.70 13.20
N PHE A 121 5.29 2.99 13.22
CA PHE A 121 5.79 4.01 12.31
C PHE A 121 7.31 4.17 12.42
N SER A 122 7.83 4.23 13.64
CA SER A 122 9.29 4.35 13.86
C SER A 122 10.05 3.16 13.31
N LEU A 123 9.56 1.93 13.50
CA LEU A 123 10.24 0.73 13.01
C LEU A 123 10.20 0.65 11.49
N GLY A 124 9.05 0.92 10.87
CA GLY A 124 8.94 0.93 9.41
C GLY A 124 9.84 1.99 8.77
N LEU A 125 9.81 3.22 9.28
CA LEU A 125 10.63 4.30 8.74
C LEU A 125 12.14 4.07 8.96
N ARG A 126 12.54 3.41 10.06
CA ARG A 126 13.94 2.96 10.23
C ARG A 126 14.36 1.98 9.14
N GLY A 127 13.47 1.07 8.74
CA GLY A 127 13.70 0.16 7.61
C GLY A 127 13.91 0.92 6.30
N VAL A 128 13.08 1.94 6.03
CA VAL A 128 13.23 2.81 4.85
C VAL A 128 14.60 3.50 4.85
N PHE A 129 14.98 4.17 5.93
CA PHE A 129 16.30 4.82 6.01
C PHE A 129 17.46 3.83 5.90
N ALA A 130 17.35 2.64 6.49
CA ALA A 130 18.38 1.61 6.38
C ALA A 130 18.61 1.20 4.90
N ALA A 131 17.53 1.03 4.14
CA ALA A 131 17.61 0.71 2.71
C ALA A 131 18.19 1.87 1.88
N GLU A 132 17.87 3.12 2.24
CA GLU A 132 18.46 4.30 1.60
C GLU A 132 19.97 4.41 1.86
N PHE A 133 20.41 4.22 3.11
CA PHE A 133 21.84 4.23 3.46
C PHE A 133 22.62 3.07 2.83
N GLU A 134 22.02 1.88 2.73
CA GLU A 134 22.63 0.73 2.06
C GLU A 134 22.84 1.02 0.56
N MET A 135 21.89 1.69 -0.09
CA MET A 135 21.96 1.98 -1.52
C MET A 135 22.90 3.15 -1.86
N HIS A 136 22.86 4.22 -1.07
CA HIS A 136 23.55 5.47 -1.41
C HIS A 136 24.86 5.68 -0.62
N GLY A 137 25.10 4.88 0.41
CA GLY A 137 26.22 5.04 1.32
C GLY A 137 25.96 6.05 2.44
N PRO A 138 26.93 6.22 3.35
CA PRO A 138 26.75 7.08 4.52
C PRO A 138 26.74 8.56 4.15
N ASP A 139 25.83 9.32 4.77
CA ASP A 139 25.76 10.78 4.70
C ASP A 139 25.56 11.34 6.11
N LYS A 140 26.51 12.17 6.57
CA LYS A 140 26.52 12.69 7.95
C LYS A 140 25.37 13.63 8.24
N GLU A 141 24.92 14.40 7.26
CA GLU A 141 23.80 15.32 7.42
C GLU A 141 22.50 14.52 7.53
N LEU A 142 22.32 13.55 6.64
CA LEU A 142 21.16 12.66 6.67
C LEU A 142 21.11 11.83 7.95
N GLU A 143 22.24 11.31 8.45
CA GLU A 143 22.32 10.61 9.73
C GLU A 143 21.86 11.50 10.90
N TYR A 144 22.35 12.75 10.96
CA TYR A 144 21.96 13.71 12.00
C TYR A 144 20.48 14.07 11.94
N LEU A 145 19.94 14.29 10.75
CA LEU A 145 18.52 14.57 10.53
C LEU A 145 17.65 13.37 10.90
N THR A 146 18.06 12.17 10.49
CA THR A 146 17.39 10.91 10.81
C THR A 146 17.35 10.67 12.32
N GLN A 147 18.47 10.92 13.02
CA GLN A 147 18.49 10.85 14.48
C GLN A 147 17.51 11.84 15.11
N SER A 148 17.52 13.11 14.66
CA SER A 148 16.61 14.14 15.17
C SER A 148 15.13 13.81 14.92
N LEU A 149 14.83 13.19 13.77
CA LEU A 149 13.49 12.73 13.41
C LEU A 149 12.99 11.68 14.42
N PHE A 150 13.80 10.66 14.74
CA PHE A 150 13.41 9.61 15.67
C PHE A 150 13.43 10.03 17.14
N ASP A 151 14.38 10.88 17.55
CA ASP A 151 14.54 11.27 18.96
C ASP A 151 13.58 12.38 19.38
N LYS A 152 13.14 13.23 18.43
CA LYS A 152 12.35 14.42 18.72
C LYS A 152 11.05 14.48 17.95
N VAL A 153 11.07 14.40 16.63
CA VAL A 153 9.91 14.72 15.79
C VAL A 153 8.82 13.66 15.95
N ILE A 154 9.14 12.39 15.71
CA ILE A 154 8.17 11.29 15.79
C ILE A 154 7.54 11.19 17.20
N PRO A 155 8.32 11.17 18.30
CA PRO A 155 7.76 11.21 19.65
C PRO A 155 6.83 12.38 19.93
N ARG A 156 7.15 13.58 19.43
CA ARG A 156 6.35 14.79 19.69
C ARG A 156 5.05 14.83 18.89
N LEU A 157 5.01 14.21 17.71
CA LEU A 157 3.83 14.17 16.87
C LEU A 157 2.93 12.98 17.17
N LEU A 158 3.52 11.77 17.31
CA LEU A 158 2.73 10.54 17.39
C LEU A 158 2.35 10.15 18.82
N ARG A 159 3.24 10.33 19.81
CA ARG A 159 2.94 9.96 21.21
C ARG A 159 1.69 10.65 21.76
N PRO A 160 1.46 11.96 21.50
CA PRO A 160 0.26 12.63 21.98
C PRO A 160 -1.03 11.92 21.56
N LEU A 161 -1.11 11.39 20.34
CA LEU A 161 -2.31 10.74 19.78
C LEU A 161 -2.83 9.57 20.62
N GLU A 162 -1.97 8.96 21.42
CA GLU A 162 -2.26 7.75 22.18
C GLU A 162 -1.85 7.91 23.66
N SER A 163 -1.86 9.14 24.17
CA SER A 163 -1.50 9.50 25.56
C SER A 163 -2.55 10.44 26.17
N GLU A 164 -2.49 10.65 27.49
CA GLU A 164 -3.45 11.50 28.21
C GLU A 164 -4.91 11.04 28.03
N GLY A 165 -5.13 9.72 27.93
CA GLY A 165 -6.45 9.13 27.70
C GLY A 165 -6.91 9.12 26.24
N ARG A 166 -6.10 9.64 25.30
CA ARG A 166 -6.36 9.52 23.86
C ARG A 166 -5.98 8.13 23.35
N SER A 167 -6.68 7.70 22.31
CA SER A 167 -6.37 6.50 21.54
C SER A 167 -6.75 6.72 20.09
N ILE A 168 -6.01 6.08 19.19
CA ILE A 168 -6.32 6.01 17.77
C ILE A 168 -6.62 4.56 17.39
N THR A 169 -7.46 4.38 16.37
CA THR A 169 -7.87 3.06 15.90
C THR A 169 -7.10 2.73 14.62
N PRO A 170 -6.34 1.63 14.58
CA PRO A 170 -5.72 1.17 13.35
C PRO A 170 -6.78 0.79 12.32
N CYS A 171 -6.67 1.35 11.13
CA CYS A 171 -7.49 0.99 9.98
C CYS A 171 -6.61 0.73 8.75
N LEU A 172 -7.09 -0.11 7.86
CA LEU A 172 -6.48 -0.38 6.58
C LEU A 172 -6.52 0.88 5.71
N VAL A 173 -5.36 1.48 5.48
CA VAL A 173 -5.15 2.55 4.50
C VAL A 173 -4.67 1.96 3.18
N HIS A 174 -4.86 2.68 2.07
CA HIS A 174 -4.28 2.33 0.78
C HIS A 174 -2.74 2.44 0.82
N GLY A 175 -2.23 3.47 1.51
CA GLY A 175 -0.82 3.58 1.89
C GLY A 175 0.13 4.09 0.80
N ASP A 176 -0.35 4.18 -0.44
CA ASP A 176 0.31 4.87 -1.55
C ASP A 176 -0.72 5.65 -2.38
N LEU A 177 -1.57 6.45 -1.72
CA LEU A 177 -2.66 7.14 -2.39
C LEU A 177 -2.24 8.54 -2.87
N TRP A 178 -2.04 8.67 -4.18
CA TRP A 178 -1.74 9.94 -4.85
C TRP A 178 -2.48 9.98 -6.20
N ASP A 179 -2.36 11.08 -6.95
CA ASP A 179 -3.07 11.29 -8.23
C ASP A 179 -2.67 10.28 -9.33
N GLY A 180 -1.52 9.61 -9.18
CA GLY A 180 -1.12 8.48 -10.04
C GLY A 180 -1.85 7.17 -9.76
N ASN A 181 -2.37 6.97 -8.54
CA ASN A 181 -2.97 5.71 -8.05
C ASN A 181 -4.48 5.81 -7.82
N ALA A 182 -5.10 6.89 -8.32
CA ALA A 182 -6.54 7.11 -8.26
C ALA A 182 -7.03 7.69 -9.59
N SER A 183 -8.16 7.18 -10.10
CA SER A 183 -8.79 7.72 -11.30
C SER A 183 -10.31 7.58 -11.28
N VAL A 184 -10.98 7.99 -12.35
CA VAL A 184 -12.42 7.78 -12.55
C VAL A 184 -12.63 6.72 -13.62
N ASP A 185 -13.33 5.64 -13.26
CA ASP A 185 -13.77 4.60 -14.19
C ASP A 185 -14.78 5.21 -15.19
N LEU A 186 -14.45 5.19 -16.47
CA LEU A 186 -15.26 5.80 -17.53
C LEU A 186 -16.61 5.10 -17.73
N ALA A 187 -16.71 3.81 -17.42
CA ALA A 187 -17.96 3.08 -17.55
C ALA A 187 -18.96 3.43 -16.45
N THR A 188 -18.47 3.75 -15.24
CA THR A 188 -19.32 3.98 -14.07
C THR A 188 -19.36 5.42 -13.57
N GLY A 189 -18.39 6.26 -13.97
CA GLY A 189 -18.19 7.60 -13.45
C GLY A 189 -17.76 7.63 -11.97
N ARG A 190 -17.33 6.49 -11.40
CA ARG A 190 -16.96 6.37 -9.99
C ARG A 190 -15.44 6.39 -9.81
N PRO A 191 -14.95 6.79 -8.62
CA PRO A 191 -13.54 6.64 -8.29
C PRO A 191 -13.09 5.19 -8.36
N VAL A 192 -11.87 4.97 -8.81
CA VAL A 192 -11.14 3.71 -8.77
C VAL A 192 -9.73 3.96 -8.22
N ILE A 193 -9.26 3.08 -7.34
CA ILE A 193 -7.92 3.11 -6.74
C ILE A 193 -7.20 1.78 -7.01
N PHE A 194 -5.88 1.86 -7.16
CA PHE A 194 -5.01 0.77 -7.59
C PHE A 194 -3.58 1.00 -7.07
N ASP A 195 -2.73 -0.01 -7.16
CA ASP A 195 -1.32 0.04 -6.75
C ASP A 195 -1.13 0.41 -5.26
N GLY A 196 -1.89 -0.25 -4.39
CA GLY A 196 -1.85 -0.01 -2.94
C GLY A 196 -0.69 -0.70 -2.23
N THR A 197 -0.10 0.01 -1.26
CA THR A 197 0.82 -0.55 -0.26
C THR A 197 0.16 -0.53 1.13
N PRO A 198 -0.86 -1.37 1.36
CA PRO A 198 -1.72 -1.27 2.51
C PRO A 198 -0.99 -1.41 3.84
N LEU A 199 -1.53 -0.72 4.83
CA LEU A 199 -1.03 -0.70 6.19
C LEU A 199 -2.20 -0.56 7.15
N TYR A 200 -2.21 -1.30 8.26
CA TYR A 200 -3.06 -0.92 9.39
C TYR A 200 -2.39 0.25 10.12
N ALA A 201 -2.87 1.46 9.85
CA ALA A 201 -2.26 2.72 10.26
C ALA A 201 -3.25 3.63 11.00
N HIS A 202 -2.77 4.76 11.50
CA HIS A 202 -3.65 5.90 11.74
C HIS A 202 -4.22 6.38 10.40
N ASN A 203 -5.52 6.69 10.32
CA ASN A 203 -6.19 7.05 9.07
C ASN A 203 -5.63 8.32 8.39
N GLU A 204 -4.96 9.21 9.15
CA GLU A 204 -4.25 10.38 8.58
C GLU A 204 -2.96 10.01 7.83
N CYS A 205 -2.55 8.74 7.84
CA CYS A 205 -1.42 8.23 7.06
C CYS A 205 -1.78 7.89 5.61
N GLU A 206 -3.05 8.08 5.23
CA GLU A 206 -3.49 8.03 3.83
C GLU A 206 -3.05 9.28 3.08
#